data_AF-A0A9D1QZS6-F1
#
_entry.id   AF-A0A9D1QZS6-F1
#
_cell.length_a   1.000
_cell.length_b   1.000
_cell.length_c   1.000
_cell.angle_alpha   90.00
_cell.angle_beta   90.00
_cell.angle_gamma   90.00
#
_symmetry.space_group_name_H-M   'P 1'
#
loop_
_entity.id
_entity.type
_entity.pdbx_description
1 polymer ?
#
loop_
_entity_poly.entity_id
_entity_poly.type
_entity_poly.pdbx_seq_one_letter_code
_entity_poly.pdbx_strand_id
1 'polypeptide(L)' 'MKYRIGDSARLVTSYRGYSLVTIIDYEGDRYWVALTSGFKLVVREDELEDV' A
#
# COMPACT_ATOMS: atom_id res chain seq x y z
N MET A 1 7.74 11.01 -2.14
CA MET A 1 6.75 9.93 -2.26
C MET A 1 6.75 9.42 -3.68
N LYS A 2 7.18 8.16 -3.85
CA LYS A 2 7.32 7.44 -5.13
C LYS A 2 5.98 7.10 -5.79
N TYR A 3 4.98 6.68 -5.00
CA TYR A 3 3.67 6.23 -5.50
C TYR A 3 2.61 7.33 -5.44
N ARG A 4 1.63 7.28 -6.35
CA ARG A 4 0.49 8.21 -6.43
C ARG A 4 -0.81 7.57 -5.95
N ILE A 5 -1.76 8.37 -5.45
CA ILE A 5 -3.13 7.90 -5.16
C ILE A 5 -3.73 7.30 -6.43
N GLY A 6 -4.25 6.07 -6.30
CA GLY A 6 -4.74 5.25 -7.40
C GLY A 6 -3.74 4.24 -7.94
N ASP A 7 -2.44 4.39 -7.63
CA ASP A 7 -1.43 3.42 -8.03
C ASP A 7 -1.63 2.08 -7.30
N SER A 8 -1.30 1.00 -7.99
CA SER A 8 -1.27 -0.34 -7.40
C SER A 8 0.16 -0.69 -7.01
N ALA A 9 0.33 -1.25 -5.82
CA ALA A 9 1.61 -1.69 -5.29
C ALA A 9 1.45 -3.07 -4.65
N ARG A 10 2.57 -3.71 -4.33
CA ARG A 10 2.60 -4.97 -3.60
C ARG A 10 3.29 -4.79 -2.25
N LEU A 11 2.70 -5.31 -1.18
CA LEU A 11 3.35 -5.40 0.12
C LEU A 11 4.51 -6.41 0.05
N VAL A 12 5.69 -5.98 0.51
CA VAL A 12 6.86 -6.85 0.70
C VAL A 12 6.51 -8.00 1.64
N THR A 13 5.86 -7.69 2.76
CA THR A 13 5.34 -8.68 3.71
C THR A 13 3.83 -8.79 3.57
N SER A 14 3.36 -9.97 3.17
CA SER A 14 1.93 -10.20 2.97
C SER A 14 1.16 -10.03 4.29
N TYR A 15 0.09 -9.25 4.29
CA TYR A 15 -0.80 -9.09 5.44
C TYR A 15 -1.99 -10.04 5.33
N ARG A 16 -2.04 -11.07 6.19
CA ARG A 16 -3.12 -12.09 6.19
C ARG A 16 -3.35 -12.76 4.82
N GLY A 17 -2.27 -12.98 4.06
CA GLY A 17 -2.33 -13.57 2.71
C GLY A 17 -2.66 -12.58 1.59
N TYR A 18 -2.90 -11.30 1.91
CA TYR A 18 -3.06 -10.24 0.93
C TYR A 18 -1.74 -9.51 0.73
N SER A 19 -1.34 -9.34 -0.54
CA SER A 19 -0.14 -8.60 -0.91
C SER A 19 -0.42 -7.45 -1.86
N LEU A 20 -1.48 -7.50 -2.67
CA LEU A 20 -1.84 -6.41 -3.58
C LEU A 20 -2.61 -5.31 -2.86
N VAL A 21 -2.18 -4.07 -3.09
CA VAL A 21 -2.78 -2.88 -2.50
C VAL A 21 -2.93 -1.74 -3.51
N THR A 22 -3.86 -0.85 -3.25
CA THR A 22 -3.99 0.43 -3.96
C THR A 22 -3.68 1.59 -3.01
N ILE A 23 -2.88 2.55 -3.44
CA ILE A 23 -2.62 3.77 -2.67
C ILE A 23 -3.89 4.62 -2.67
N ILE A 24 -4.38 4.99 -1.49
CA ILE A 24 -5.62 5.74 -1.33
C ILE A 24 -5.44 7.12 -0.67
N ASP A 25 -4.37 7.32 0.10
CA ASP A 25 -4.05 8.61 0.73
C ASP A 25 -2.59 8.66 1.23
N TYR A 26 -2.17 9.80 1.78
CA TYR A 26 -0.85 10.02 2.37
C TYR A 26 -0.94 10.49 3.83
N GLU A 27 -0.06 9.99 4.68
CA GLU A 27 0.10 10.44 6.07
C GLU A 27 1.57 10.71 6.37
N GLY A 28 2.00 11.96 6.18
CA GLY A 28 3.39 12.36 6.40
C GLY A 28 4.35 11.70 5.41
N ASP A 29 5.15 10.74 5.88
CA ASP A 29 6.07 9.91 5.10
C ASP A 29 5.50 8.51 4.74
N ARG A 30 4.24 8.24 5.13
CA ARG A 30 3.57 6.95 4.97
C ARG A 30 2.43 7.02 3.95
N TYR A 31 2.06 5.87 3.43
CA TYR A 31 0.94 5.68 2.51
C TYR A 31 -0.22 4.98 3.21
N TRP A 32 -1.42 5.51 3.03
CA TRP A 32 -2.63 4.74 3.27
C TRP A 32 -2.90 3.89 2.04
N VAL A 33 -3.06 2.59 2.26
CA VAL A 33 -3.28 1.61 1.20
C VAL A 33 -4.52 0.77 1.48
N ALA A 34 -5.28 0.45 0.44
CA ALA A 34 -6.42 -0.45 0.49
C ALA A 34 -6.03 -1.82 -0.08
N LEU A 35 -6.24 -2.88 0.70
CA LEU A 35 -6.15 -4.26 0.24
C LEU A 35 -7.35 -4.59 -0.65
N THR A 36 -7.21 -5.62 -1.50
CA THR A 36 -8.33 -6.13 -2.31
C THR A 36 -9.50 -6.64 -1.48
N SER A 37 -9.29 -6.95 -0.20
CA SER A 37 -10.35 -7.26 0.78
C SER A 37 -11.15 -6.06 1.26
N GLY A 38 -10.76 -4.83 0.90
CA GLY A 38 -11.35 -3.58 1.37
C GLY A 38 -10.77 -3.07 2.70
N PHE A 39 -9.84 -3.81 3.33
CA PHE A 39 -9.17 -3.38 4.55
C PHE A 39 -8.10 -2.31 4.24
N LYS A 40 -7.94 -1.35 5.14
CA LYS A 40 -7.00 -0.23 5.00
C LYS A 40 -5.82 -0.38 5.96
N LEU A 41 -4.63 -0.07 5.47
CA LEU A 41 -3.38 -0.12 6.22
C LEU A 41 -2.60 1.18 6.03
N VAL A 42 -1.76 1.50 7.00
CA VAL A 42 -0.71 2.53 6.86
C VAL A 42 0.61 1.81 6.73
N VAL A 43 1.35 2.09 5.67
CA VAL A 43 2.63 1.46 5.35
C VAL A 43 3.65 2.48 4.89
N ARG A 44 4.93 2.16 5.01
CA ARG A 44 6.04 2.97 4.52
C ARG A 44 6.37 2.63 3.06
N GLU A 45 7.18 3.49 2.45
CA GLU A 45 7.65 3.27 1.06
C GLU A 45 8.46 1.98 0.91
N ASP A 46 9.28 1.61 1.90
CA ASP A 46 10.11 0.40 1.90
C ASP A 46 9.31 -0.89 2.12
N GLU A 47 8.04 -0.79 2.51
CA GLU A 47 7.13 -1.92 2.65
C GLU A 47 6.37 -2.21 1.34
N LEU A 48 6.61 -1.43 0.28
CA LEU A 48 5.91 -1.50 -1.01
C LEU A 48 6.86 -1.74 -2.18
N GLU A 49 6.51 -2.68 -3.04
CA GLU A 49 7.16 -2.98 -4.32
C GLU A 49 6.25 -2.59 -5.49
N ASP A 50 6.87 -2.20 -6.62
CA ASP A 50 6.16 -2.00 -7.88
C ASP A 50 5.59 -3.35 -8.39
N VAL A 51 4.48 -3.28 -9.11
CA VAL A 51 3.79 -4.43 -9.71
C VAL A 51 3.93 -4.43 -11.22
#